data_AF-A0A0B1T3E7-F1
#
_entry.id   AF-A0A0B1T3E7-F1
#
_cell.length_a   1.000
_cell.length_b   1.000
_cell.length_c   1.000
_cell.angle_alpha   90.00
_cell.angle_beta   90.00
_cell.angle_gamma   90.00
#
_symmetry.space_group_name_H-M   'P 1'
#
loop_
_entity.id
_entity.type
_entity.pdbx_description
1 polymer ?
#
loop_
_entity_poly.entity_id
_entity_poly.type
_entity_poly.pdbx_seq_one_letter_code
_entity_poly.pdbx_strand_id
1 'polypeptide(L)'
;MTALRMLLFDDSVDNAVTAKSGFYDLQRRKFYCEDKKMIKRLFKKYGFVCHEIPVDYFEANDRVVMAAHMPEAESDLRRYIHAAMDSRIKYRDHNYVVGY
;
A
#
# COMPACT_ATOMS: atom_id res chain seq x y z
N MET A 1 -1.01 -4.59 2.63
CA MET A 1 -2.02 -4.67 1.55
C MET A 1 -1.37 -4.92 0.19
N THR A 2 -0.22 -4.33 -0.09
CA THR A 2 0.54 -4.47 -1.36
C THR A 2 0.66 -5.90 -1.87
N ALA A 3 1.17 -6.84 -1.07
CA ALA A 3 1.29 -8.24 -1.47
C ALA A 3 -0.05 -8.89 -1.84
N LEU A 4 -1.12 -8.61 -1.10
CA LEU A 4 -2.46 -9.13 -1.41
C LEU A 4 -3.00 -8.57 -2.72
N ARG A 5 -2.68 -7.31 -3.06
CA ARG A 5 -3.12 -6.73 -4.32
C ARG A 5 -2.42 -7.33 -5.52
N MET A 6 -1.12 -7.56 -5.38
CA MET A 6 -0.33 -8.25 -6.40
C MET A 6 -0.80 -9.70 -6.59
N LEU A 7 -1.16 -10.40 -5.51
CA LEU A 7 -1.58 -11.80 -5.56
C LEU A 7 -3.04 -12.02 -6.00
N LEU A 8 -3.97 -11.15 -5.60
CA LEU A 8 -5.40 -11.38 -5.82
C LEU A 8 -5.98 -10.58 -6.99
N PHE A 9 -5.34 -9.49 -7.38
CA PHE A 9 -5.84 -8.59 -8.42
C PHE A 9 -4.85 -8.41 -9.58
N ASP A 10 -3.72 -9.14 -9.58
CA ASP A 10 -2.62 -8.98 -10.55
C ASP A 10 -2.18 -7.52 -10.73
N ASP A 11 -2.29 -6.70 -9.67
CA ASP A 11 -1.85 -5.32 -9.71
C ASP A 11 -0.33 -5.26 -9.90
N SER A 12 0.14 -4.37 -10.79
CA SER A 12 1.56 -4.06 -10.90
C SER A 12 2.13 -3.53 -9.58
N VAL A 13 3.44 -3.66 -9.39
CA VAL A 13 4.13 -3.21 -8.16
C VAL A 13 3.84 -1.74 -7.86
N ASP A 14 3.87 -0.87 -8.88
CA ASP A 14 3.58 0.55 -8.75
C ASP A 14 2.15 0.81 -8.24
N ASN A 15 1.17 0.13 -8.84
CA ASN A 15 -0.23 0.26 -8.46
C ASN A 15 -0.49 -0.30 -7.07
N ALA A 16 0.15 -1.42 -6.72
CA ALA A 16 -0.03 -2.09 -5.45
C ALA A 16 0.56 -1.29 -4.27
N VAL A 17 1.71 -0.64 -4.48
CA VAL A 17 2.40 0.15 -3.43
C VAL A 17 1.71 1.50 -3.23
N THR A 18 1.25 2.14 -4.29
CA THR A 18 0.57 3.45 -4.22
C THR A 18 -0.92 3.37 -3.93
N ALA A 19 -1.49 2.16 -3.91
CA ALA A 19 -2.89 1.94 -3.62
C ALA A 19 -3.27 2.52 -2.25
N LYS A 20 -4.41 3.25 -2.24
CA LYS A 20 -5.06 3.65 -0.99
C LYS A 20 -5.47 2.41 -0.22
N SER A 21 -5.15 2.43 1.06
CA SER A 21 -5.31 1.30 1.96
C SER A 21 -6.09 1.71 3.21
N GLY A 22 -6.41 0.70 4.02
CA GLY A 22 -6.96 0.87 5.35
C GLY A 22 -6.50 -0.27 6.22
N PHE A 23 -6.57 -0.06 7.53
CA PHE A 23 -6.12 -1.03 8.52
C PHE A 23 -6.95 -0.95 9.79
N TYR A 24 -7.01 -2.06 10.52
CA TYR A 24 -7.56 -2.08 11.86
C TYR A 24 -6.42 -1.98 12.88
N ASP A 25 -6.50 -0.99 13.77
CA ASP A 25 -5.62 -0.88 14.92
C ASP A 25 -6.24 -1.64 16.09
N LEU A 26 -5.58 -2.71 16.52
CA LEU A 26 -6.03 -3.53 17.64
C LEU A 26 -5.91 -2.83 19.00
N GLN A 27 -4.94 -1.92 19.17
CA GLN A 27 -4.74 -1.19 20.42
C GLN A 27 -5.83 -0.12 20.59
N ARG A 28 -6.09 0.66 19.53
CA ARG A 28 -7.13 1.71 19.55
C ARG A 28 -8.53 1.19 19.22
N ARG A 29 -8.66 -0.07 18.80
CA ARG A 29 -9.89 -0.74 18.35
C ARG A 29 -10.62 0.05 17.25
N LYS A 30 -9.87 0.68 16.36
CA LYS A 30 -10.39 1.58 15.32
C LYS A 30 -9.92 1.15 13.95
N PHE A 31 -10.81 1.29 12.96
CA PHE A 31 -10.47 1.12 11.56
C PHE A 31 -10.07 2.46 10.96
N TYR A 32 -8.95 2.51 10.26
CA TYR A 32 -8.39 3.70 9.64
C TYR A 32 -8.31 3.53 8.11
N CYS A 33 -8.61 4.59 7.35
CA CYS A 33 -8.63 4.55 5.88
C CYS A 33 -7.98 5.80 5.29
N GLU A 34 -7.35 5.62 4.14
CA GLU A 34 -6.78 6.71 3.35
C GLU A 34 -7.78 7.28 2.34
N ASP A 35 -8.79 6.51 1.92
CA ASP A 35 -9.79 6.97 0.94
C ASP A 35 -11.09 7.47 1.58
N LYS A 36 -11.27 8.80 1.60
CA LYS A 36 -12.49 9.46 2.11
C LYS A 36 -13.78 8.99 1.41
N LYS A 37 -13.72 8.56 0.15
CA LYS A 37 -14.89 8.01 -0.55
C LYS A 37 -15.26 6.62 -0.04
N MET A 38 -14.25 5.78 0.23
CA MET A 38 -14.42 4.48 0.85
C MET A 38 -15.00 4.59 2.26
N ILE A 39 -14.57 5.59 3.06
CA ILE A 39 -15.12 5.88 4.39
C ILE A 39 -16.65 6.02 4.32
N LYS A 40 -17.16 6.88 3.44
CA LYS A 40 -18.61 7.11 3.30
C LYS A 40 -19.37 5.87 2.82
N ARG A 41 -18.78 5.11 1.89
CA ARG A 41 -19.41 3.89 1.36
C ARG A 41 -19.50 2.77 2.39
N LEU A 42 -18.42 2.52 3.14
CA LEU A 42 -18.39 1.48 4.17
C LEU A 42 -19.37 1.78 5.31
N PHE A 43 -19.44 3.04 5.74
CA PHE A 43 -20.42 3.47 6.73
C PHE A 43 -21.85 3.25 6.24
N LYS A 44 -22.19 3.72 5.03
CA LYS A 44 -23.54 3.59 4.48
C LYS A 44 -23.97 2.14 4.27
N LYS A 45 -23.05 1.26 3.87
CA LYS A 45 -23.37 -0.13 3.49
C LYS A 45 -23.34 -1.10 4.67
N TYR A 46 -22.44 -0.90 5.63
CA TYR A 46 -22.16 -1.87 6.68
C TYR A 46 -22.13 -1.29 8.10
N GLY A 47 -22.34 0.03 8.25
CA GLY A 47 -22.22 0.70 9.55
C GLY A 47 -20.79 0.83 10.06
N PHE A 48 -19.78 0.46 9.27
CA PHE A 48 -18.38 0.58 9.68
C PHE A 48 -17.92 2.03 9.66
N VAL A 49 -17.51 2.52 10.83
CA VAL A 49 -16.86 3.82 10.96
C VAL A 49 -15.38 3.64 10.61
N CYS A 50 -14.96 4.31 9.54
CA CYS A 50 -13.55 4.41 9.21
C CYS A 50 -13.02 5.80 9.52
N HIS A 51 -11.94 5.85 10.27
CA HIS A 51 -11.32 7.09 10.74
C HIS A 51 -10.22 7.55 9.76
N GLU A 52 -10.01 8.86 9.69
CA GLU A 52 -8.82 9.41 9.02
C GLU A 52 -7.57 9.08 9.86
N ILE A 53 -6.44 8.83 9.18
CA ILE A 53 -5.16 8.56 9.85
C ILE A 53 -4.63 9.89 10.41
N PRO A 54 -4.39 10.00 11.73
CA PRO A 54 -3.77 11.18 12.32
C PRO A 54 -2.35 11.38 11.79
N VAL A 55 -1.97 12.65 11.58
CA VAL A 55 -0.66 13.02 11.03
C VAL A 55 0.50 12.62 11.96
N ASP A 56 0.25 12.55 13.26
CA ASP A 56 1.19 12.18 14.31
C ASP A 56 1.24 10.68 14.60
N TYR A 57 0.44 9.86 13.90
CA TYR A 57 0.44 8.41 14.10
C TYR A 57 1.54 7.75 13.25
N PHE A 58 2.79 7.81 13.74
CA PHE A 58 3.99 7.36 13.02
C PHE A 58 3.89 5.92 12.52
N GLU A 59 3.51 4.99 13.38
CA GLU A 59 3.40 3.56 13.07
C GLU A 59 2.30 3.27 12.05
N ALA A 60 1.34 4.17 11.87
CA ALA A 60 0.33 4.09 10.81
C ALA A 60 0.85 4.52 9.45
N ASN A 61 1.79 5.46 9.43
CA ASN A 61 2.32 6.07 8.22
C ASN A 61 3.55 5.33 7.66
N ASP A 62 4.12 4.37 8.39
CA ASP A 62 5.37 3.65 8.03
C ASP A 62 5.15 2.20 7.51
N ARG A 63 4.01 1.92 6.86
CA ARG A 63 3.50 0.52 6.77
C ARG A 63 3.94 -0.33 5.59
N VAL A 64 4.25 0.22 4.41
CA VAL A 64 4.98 -0.46 3.32
C VAL A 64 5.60 0.62 2.45
N VAL A 65 6.93 0.72 2.50
CA VAL A 65 7.69 1.80 1.85
C VAL A 65 8.06 1.41 0.42
N MET A 66 8.35 0.13 0.16
CA MET A 66 8.81 -0.38 -1.14
C MET A 66 8.34 -1.81 -1.38
N ALA A 67 8.15 -2.18 -2.65
CA ALA A 67 7.98 -3.56 -3.07
C ALA A 67 8.75 -3.83 -4.36
N ALA A 68 9.12 -5.09 -4.59
CA ALA A 68 9.72 -5.54 -5.82
C ALA A 68 9.06 -6.85 -6.28
N HIS A 69 8.93 -7.01 -7.58
CA HIS A 69 8.42 -8.20 -8.24
C HIS A 69 9.38 -8.62 -9.34
N MET A 70 9.75 -9.89 -9.31
CA MET A 70 10.45 -10.55 -10.40
C MET A 70 9.43 -11.48 -11.06
N PRO A 71 8.94 -11.18 -12.27
CA PRO A 71 8.00 -12.06 -12.96
C PRO A 71 8.66 -13.41 -13.26
N GLU A 72 7.89 -14.49 -13.14
CA GLU A 72 8.31 -15.78 -13.70
C GLU A 72 8.41 -15.64 -15.21
N ALA A 73 9.53 -16.05 -15.79
CA ALA A 73 9.76 -15.92 -17.22
C ALA A 73 9.20 -17.15 -17.94
N GLU A 74 8.46 -16.95 -19.03
CA GLU A 74 8.06 -18.03 -19.95
C GLU A 74 9.24 -18.59 -20.77
N SER A 75 10.40 -17.93 -20.76
CA SER A 75 11.63 -18.40 -21.41
C SER A 75 12.88 -17.78 -20.78
N ASP A 76 14.07 -18.36 -21.02
CA ASP A 76 15.39 -17.96 -20.48
C ASP A 76 15.86 -16.52 -20.83
N LEU A 77 15.00 -15.69 -21.41
CA LEU A 77 15.32 -14.30 -21.77
C LEU A 77 15.02 -13.36 -20.59
N ARG A 78 16.11 -12.94 -19.92
CA ARG A 78 16.25 -11.79 -19.00
C ARG A 78 15.06 -11.50 -18.08
N ARG A 79 15.19 -11.94 -16.83
CA ARG A 79 14.32 -11.51 -15.73
C ARG A 79 14.59 -10.05 -15.38
N TYR A 80 13.60 -9.19 -15.57
CA TYR A 80 13.65 -7.79 -15.12
C TYR A 80 13.00 -7.67 -13.74
N ILE A 81 13.65 -7.02 -12.80
CA ILE A 81 13.07 -6.73 -11.48
C ILE A 81 12.27 -5.43 -11.59
N HIS A 82 10.98 -5.49 -11.32
CA HIS A 82 10.13 -4.32 -11.22
C HIS A 82 10.04 -3.91 -9.75
N ALA A 83 10.51 -2.73 -9.41
CA ALA A 83 10.47 -2.24 -8.04
C ALA A 83 9.80 -0.86 -7.98
N ALA A 84 8.98 -0.66 -6.95
CA ALA A 84 8.24 0.57 -6.73
C ALA A 84 8.31 1.00 -5.28
N MET A 85 8.16 2.30 -5.06
CA MET A 85 8.18 2.94 -3.74
C MET A 85 6.90 3.73 -3.53
N ASP A 86 6.47 3.80 -2.26
CA ASP A 86 5.32 4.60 -1.89
C ASP A 86 5.61 6.09 -2.02
N SER A 87 4.88 6.77 -2.90
CA SER A 87 5.04 8.20 -3.14
C SER A 87 4.68 9.07 -1.91
N ARG A 88 4.01 8.51 -0.90
CA ARG A 88 3.57 9.18 0.34
C ARG A 88 4.69 9.34 1.38
N ILE A 89 5.84 8.71 1.18
CA ILE A 89 6.96 8.82 2.12
C ILE A 89 7.45 10.26 2.16
N LYS A 90 7.39 10.86 3.35
CA LYS A 90 7.80 12.25 3.60
C LYS A 90 9.34 12.42 3.60
N TYR A 91 10.07 11.35 3.93
CA TYR A 91 11.54 11.28 3.93
C TYR A 91 12.03 10.63 2.62
N ARG A 92 11.78 11.32 1.49
CA ARG A 92 12.21 10.85 0.16
C ARG A 92 13.73 10.78 0.00
N ASP A 93 14.47 11.50 0.83
CA ASP A 93 15.91 11.71 0.67
C ASP A 93 16.76 10.45 0.96
N HIS A 94 16.16 9.40 1.55
CA HIS A 94 16.85 8.15 1.88
C HIS A 94 16.19 6.89 1.31
N ASN A 95 15.09 7.03 0.58
CA ASN A 95 14.37 5.90 0.00
C ASN A 95 14.30 6.12 -1.52
N TYR A 96 15.00 5.28 -2.28
CA TYR A 96 15.01 5.33 -3.74
C TYR A 96 15.13 3.91 -4.32
N VAL A 97 14.38 3.66 -5.38
CA VAL A 97 14.50 2.43 -6.17
C VAL A 97 15.70 2.61 -7.10
N VAL A 98 16.73 1.77 -6.94
CA VAL A 98 17.93 1.76 -7.79
C VAL A 98 18.05 0.41 -8.49
N GLY A 99 18.40 0.44 -9.77
CA GLY A 99 18.68 -0.75 -10.59
C GLY A 99 19.90 -0.51 -11.50
N TYR A 100 20.55 -1.60 -11.91
CA TYR A 100 21.67 -1.63 -12.85
C TYR A 100 21.40 -2.61 -13.99
#